data_AF-A0A3C1PQ07-F1
#
_entry.id   AF-A0A3C1PQ07-F1
#
_cell.length_a   1.000
_cell.length_b   1.000
_cell.length_c   1.000
_cell.angle_alpha   90.00
_cell.angle_beta   90.00
_cell.angle_gamma   90.00
#
_symmetry.space_group_name_H-M   'P 1'
#
loop_
_entity.id
_entity.type
_entity.pdbx_description
1 polymer ?
#
loop_
_entity_poly.entity_id
_entity_poly.type
_entity_poly.pdbx_seq_one_letter_code
_entity_poly.pdbx_strand_id
1 'polypeptide(L)'
;MQFLDTKHSRYKELKLKTDNLGGLVEQLQIIALNDSLLKLAAMPENSRLSVIDQLIEKVKRAEEEAKNPNNRQTQYMQDEFDRNKGGQSGSTFYFYNQASVSIGTAEFKKKWGARRLEDDWRRKNKAIVEFDDNADSEGEDENSADKITDNKSREFYLQDIPLTDSLRVIVIANIEKAYLKAAEIYKLNLTDYNASAKVYEEFIAKFPKNGFLSAVYYDLYLIYAEIKNTEKSEFYKKKLINEYPESNYAKLFTNPEYIKEIARKEAEAERFYEQVYQAFQLKNFNRVIADAAIANANFPNHKLLPKFNFLKVMSLGALNGQEVFATELQQYIAEVKHPELKKRAEEMLAVLVSSNAVVSEKIIEKEIEIYDTNLNFVHIFGLIVYATEINTEELKFRLLGFNLDNYTNENYLVEVLSLDENTKLFLVKTFVDKAMARDYFTKIQSNTEVFKNLKPDTYKLMYISLPNFGVLTTDKSTEKYLQFFKKNYN
;
A
#
# COMPACT_ATOMS: atom_id res chain seq x y z
N MET A 1 5.83 -3.85 34.34
CA MET A 1 4.89 -2.70 34.27
C MET A 1 3.57 -3.15 34.83
N GLN A 2 2.97 -2.35 35.71
CA GLN A 2 1.72 -2.65 36.42
C GLN A 2 0.58 -2.05 35.59
N PHE A 3 -0.32 -2.88 35.07
CA PHE A 3 -1.47 -2.41 34.30
C PHE A 3 -2.49 -1.75 35.23
N LEU A 4 -3.05 -0.61 34.82
CA LEU A 4 -4.11 0.09 35.55
C LEU A 4 -5.42 -0.68 35.36
N ASP A 5 -6.15 -0.95 36.45
CA ASP A 5 -7.46 -1.60 36.41
C ASP A 5 -8.46 -0.75 35.60
N THR A 6 -9.24 -1.41 34.73
CA THR A 6 -10.27 -0.78 33.89
C THR A 6 -11.39 -0.12 34.71
N LYS A 7 -11.52 -0.46 36.00
CA LYS A 7 -12.45 0.16 36.95
C LYS A 7 -11.91 1.42 37.61
N HIS A 8 -10.65 1.79 37.36
CA HIS A 8 -10.06 2.99 37.92
C HIS A 8 -10.77 4.25 37.38
N SER A 9 -11.16 5.17 38.27
CA SER A 9 -11.95 6.36 37.92
C SER A 9 -11.34 7.22 36.80
N ARG A 10 -10.02 7.22 36.66
CA ARG A 10 -9.27 7.96 35.61
C ARG A 10 -8.81 7.10 34.43
N TYR A 11 -9.27 5.84 34.32
CA TYR A 11 -8.82 4.91 33.28
C TYR A 11 -9.05 5.45 31.86
N LYS A 12 -10.22 6.02 31.58
CA LYS A 12 -10.55 6.59 30.27
C LYS A 12 -9.63 7.77 29.89
N GLU A 13 -9.40 8.69 30.82
CA GLU A 13 -8.50 9.84 30.63
C GLU A 13 -7.05 9.40 30.40
N LEU A 14 -6.57 8.46 31.21
CA LEU A 14 -5.19 7.96 31.13
C LEU A 14 -4.96 7.13 29.87
N LYS A 15 -5.94 6.34 29.46
CA LYS A 15 -5.90 5.60 28.19
C LYS A 15 -5.86 6.57 27.01
N LEU A 16 -6.77 7.54 26.93
CA LEU A 16 -6.79 8.55 25.87
C LEU A 16 -5.47 9.34 25.80
N LYS A 17 -4.90 9.70 26.96
CA LYS A 17 -3.57 10.33 27.02
C LYS A 17 -2.45 9.40 26.54
N THR A 18 -2.50 8.12 26.86
CA THR A 18 -1.51 7.12 26.42
C THR A 18 -1.59 6.89 24.91
N ASP A 19 -2.81 6.76 24.38
CA ASP A 19 -3.06 6.55 22.95
C ASP A 19 -2.60 7.78 22.14
N ASN A 20 -2.93 9.00 22.60
CA ASN A 20 -2.48 10.26 22.00
C ASN A 20 -0.94 10.42 22.03
N LEU A 21 -0.30 10.03 23.13
CA LEU A 21 1.16 10.02 23.23
C LEU A 21 1.79 8.94 22.34
N GLY A 22 1.13 7.80 22.18
CA GLY A 22 1.55 6.74 21.25
C GLY A 22 1.61 7.24 19.81
N GLY A 23 0.51 7.85 19.33
CA GLY A 23 0.47 8.45 17.99
C GLY A 23 1.51 9.55 17.80
N LEU A 24 1.76 10.38 18.81
CA LEU A 24 2.83 11.38 18.75
C LEU A 24 4.22 10.75 18.62
N VAL A 25 4.52 9.76 19.46
CA VAL A 25 5.81 9.06 19.45
C VAL A 25 6.07 8.41 18.10
N GLU A 26 5.04 7.81 17.50
CA GLU A 26 5.11 7.25 16.16
C GLU A 26 5.50 8.31 15.12
N GLN A 27 4.82 9.46 15.09
CA GLN A 27 5.16 10.52 14.13
C GLN A 27 6.59 11.05 14.34
N LEU A 28 7.04 11.20 15.59
CA LEU A 28 8.42 11.62 15.89
C LEU A 28 9.45 10.56 15.48
N GLN A 29 9.13 9.27 15.61
CA GLN A 29 9.98 8.18 15.11
C GLN A 29 10.07 8.19 13.59
N ILE A 30 8.96 8.43 12.89
CA ILE A 30 8.93 8.58 11.43
C ILE A 30 9.86 9.73 10.99
N ILE A 31 9.78 10.88 11.65
CA ILE A 31 10.67 12.03 11.35
C ILE A 31 12.13 11.64 11.57
N ALA A 32 12.46 11.11 12.75
CA ALA A 32 13.84 10.78 13.13
C ALA A 32 14.47 9.70 12.23
N LEU A 33 13.67 8.69 11.86
CA LEU A 33 14.10 7.61 10.97
C LEU A 33 14.39 8.16 9.57
N ASN A 34 13.44 8.87 8.98
CA ASN A 34 13.58 9.39 7.63
C ASN A 34 14.68 10.45 7.52
N ASP A 35 14.91 11.26 8.55
CA ASP A 35 16.07 12.15 8.63
C ASP A 35 17.39 11.40 8.61
N SER A 36 17.44 10.29 9.35
CA SER A 36 18.62 9.42 9.37
C SER A 36 18.85 8.80 7.99
N LEU A 37 17.80 8.36 7.31
CA LEU A 37 17.86 7.80 5.95
C LEU A 37 18.34 8.85 4.94
N LEU A 38 17.80 10.07 4.96
CA LEU A 38 18.25 11.16 4.09
C LEU A 38 19.71 11.54 4.37
N LYS A 39 20.10 11.57 5.65
CA LYS A 39 21.50 11.82 6.03
C LYS A 39 22.42 10.74 5.50
N LEU A 40 22.05 9.47 5.61
CA LEU A 40 22.82 8.35 5.05
C LEU A 40 22.88 8.42 3.52
N ALA A 41 21.78 8.77 2.85
CA ALA A 41 21.73 8.95 1.40
C ALA A 41 22.67 10.06 0.92
N ALA A 42 22.79 11.16 1.68
CA ALA A 42 23.68 12.28 1.37
C ALA A 42 25.18 11.97 1.57
N MET A 43 25.53 10.90 2.30
CA MET A 43 26.94 10.51 2.50
C MET A 43 27.54 9.84 1.26
N PRO A 44 28.87 9.96 1.03
CA PRO A 44 29.58 9.11 0.08
C PRO A 44 29.41 7.63 0.42
N GLU A 45 29.41 6.77 -0.60
CA GLU A 45 29.16 5.34 -0.46
C GLU A 45 30.03 4.66 0.60
N ASN A 46 31.35 4.92 0.59
CA ASN A 46 32.27 4.34 1.56
C ASN A 46 31.94 4.73 3.02
N SER A 47 31.59 6.00 3.26
CA SER A 47 31.20 6.48 4.58
C SER A 47 29.86 5.87 5.02
N ARG A 48 28.92 5.73 4.09
CA ARG A 48 27.61 5.10 4.33
C ARG A 48 27.77 3.63 4.73
N LEU A 49 28.57 2.87 3.98
CA LEU A 49 28.84 1.46 4.28
C LEU A 49 29.51 1.29 5.64
N SER A 50 30.45 2.18 6.00
CA SER A 50 31.08 2.15 7.33
C SER A 50 30.07 2.37 8.47
N VAL A 51 29.07 3.24 8.29
CA VAL A 51 28.01 3.44 9.30
C VAL A 51 27.13 2.20 9.40
N ILE A 52 26.78 1.59 8.27
CA ILE A 52 26.00 0.34 8.22
C ILE A 52 26.75 -0.80 8.93
N ASP A 53 28.05 -0.94 8.68
CA ASP A 53 28.87 -1.97 9.34
C ASP A 53 28.92 -1.79 10.86
N GLN A 54 29.04 -0.55 11.34
CA GLN A 54 28.98 -0.25 12.78
C GLN A 54 27.61 -0.58 13.38
N LEU A 55 26.51 -0.40 12.64
CA LEU A 55 25.17 -0.80 13.08
C LEU A 55 25.05 -2.33 13.15
N ILE A 56 25.53 -3.04 12.14
CA ILE A 56 25.56 -4.51 12.12
C ILE A 56 26.38 -5.04 13.30
N GLU A 57 27.53 -4.43 13.60
CA GLU A 57 28.37 -4.83 14.74
C GLU A 57 27.65 -4.60 16.08
N LYS A 58 26.94 -3.48 16.23
CA LYS A 58 26.11 -3.23 17.41
C LYS A 58 24.99 -4.26 17.57
N VAL A 59 24.32 -4.63 16.48
CA VAL A 59 23.29 -5.68 16.48
C VAL A 59 23.88 -7.03 16.89
N LYS A 60 25.02 -7.42 16.30
CA LYS A 60 25.74 -8.66 16.66
C LYS A 60 26.14 -8.67 18.13
N ARG A 61 26.73 -7.58 18.62
CA ARG A 61 27.14 -7.43 20.02
C ARG A 61 25.96 -7.51 20.99
N ALA A 62 24.86 -6.82 20.71
CA ALA A 62 23.65 -6.87 21.54
C ALA A 62 23.04 -8.29 21.58
N GLU A 63 23.08 -9.02 20.47
CA GLU A 63 22.65 -10.43 20.45
C GLU A 63 23.59 -11.35 21.24
N GLU A 64 24.90 -11.16 21.11
CA GLU A 64 25.91 -11.93 21.85
C GLU A 64 25.80 -11.68 23.35
N GLU A 65 25.63 -10.43 23.77
CA GLU A 65 25.36 -10.06 25.17
C GLU A 65 24.07 -10.69 25.70
N ALA A 66 23.01 -10.77 24.88
CA ALA A 66 21.76 -11.45 25.24
C ALA A 66 21.88 -12.98 25.30
N LYS A 67 22.86 -13.56 24.59
CA LYS A 67 23.15 -15.00 24.55
C LYS A 67 24.20 -15.44 25.57
N ASN A 68 25.01 -14.52 26.10
CA ASN A 68 26.14 -14.84 26.98
C ASN A 68 25.65 -15.44 28.32
N PRO A 69 25.95 -16.72 28.63
CA PRO A 69 25.51 -17.36 29.87
C PRO A 69 26.17 -16.76 31.11
N ASN A 70 27.33 -16.12 30.97
CA ASN A 70 27.99 -15.43 32.10
C ASN A 70 27.18 -14.23 32.58
N ASN A 71 26.55 -13.42 31.72
CA ASN A 71 25.64 -12.35 32.17
C ASN A 71 24.35 -12.92 32.80
N ARG A 72 23.91 -14.11 32.39
CA ARG A 72 22.83 -14.83 33.09
C ARG A 72 23.31 -15.30 34.46
N GLN A 73 24.54 -15.83 34.56
CA GLN A 73 25.09 -16.35 35.81
C GLN A 73 25.44 -15.26 36.82
N THR A 74 25.87 -14.05 36.39
CA THR A 74 26.04 -12.91 37.30
C THR A 74 24.69 -12.42 37.84
N GLN A 75 23.63 -12.48 37.03
CA GLN A 75 22.28 -12.11 37.48
C GLN A 75 21.62 -13.20 38.35
N TYR A 76 21.91 -14.49 38.11
CA TYR A 76 21.52 -15.60 38.97
C TYR A 76 22.33 -15.66 40.28
N MET A 77 23.63 -15.35 40.26
CA MET A 77 24.50 -15.31 41.45
C MET A 77 24.19 -14.11 42.35
N GLN A 78 23.80 -12.96 41.78
CA GLN A 78 23.33 -11.81 42.56
C GLN A 78 22.00 -12.14 43.27
N ASP A 79 21.07 -12.83 42.58
CA ASP A 79 19.80 -13.30 43.16
C ASP A 79 19.98 -14.47 44.16
N GLU A 80 21.07 -15.23 44.09
CA GLU A 80 21.38 -16.34 45.01
C GLU A 80 22.11 -15.86 46.27
N PHE A 81 22.89 -14.77 46.18
CA PHE A 81 23.50 -14.13 47.36
C PHE A 81 22.47 -13.41 48.24
N ASP A 82 21.37 -12.91 47.67
CA ASP A 82 20.26 -12.29 48.42
C ASP A 82 19.26 -13.30 49.00
N ARG A 83 19.32 -14.58 48.61
CA ARG A 83 18.37 -15.63 49.06
C ARG A 83 18.78 -16.42 50.28
N ASN A 84 20.03 -16.30 50.75
CA ASN A 84 20.51 -17.06 51.91
C ASN A 84 20.31 -16.33 53.26
N LYS A 85 19.46 -15.29 53.29
CA LYS A 85 18.95 -14.64 54.52
C LYS A 85 17.41 -14.65 54.53
N GLY A 86 16.79 -15.83 54.69
CA GLY A 86 15.34 -15.87 54.92
C GLY A 86 14.78 -17.29 54.96
N GLY A 87 14.60 -17.83 56.17
CA GLY A 87 14.14 -19.19 56.40
C GLY A 87 12.68 -19.47 56.01
N GLN A 88 12.50 -20.66 55.42
CA GLN A 88 11.45 -21.66 55.61
C GLN A 88 10.07 -21.24 56.19
N SER A 89 9.02 -21.30 55.36
CA SER A 89 7.72 -21.92 55.74
C SER A 89 6.91 -22.27 54.48
N GLY A 90 6.29 -23.44 54.48
CA GLY A 90 5.72 -24.10 53.29
C GLY A 90 4.31 -23.64 52.92
N SER A 91 4.02 -23.64 51.62
CA SER A 91 2.66 -23.73 51.10
C SER A 91 2.60 -24.77 49.97
N THR A 92 1.53 -25.56 49.95
CA THR A 92 1.38 -26.76 49.10
C THR A 92 0.85 -26.44 47.70
N PHE A 93 0.56 -25.17 47.39
CA PHE A 93 0.12 -24.75 46.05
C PHE A 93 1.31 -24.37 45.18
N TYR A 94 1.39 -24.96 43.98
CA TYR A 94 2.55 -24.86 43.08
C TYR A 94 3.04 -23.42 42.82
N PHE A 95 2.13 -22.44 42.74
CA PHE A 95 2.48 -21.04 42.46
C PHE A 95 2.95 -20.22 43.68
N TYR A 96 2.84 -20.76 44.88
CA TYR A 96 3.29 -20.12 46.12
C TYR A 96 4.61 -20.70 46.65
N ASN A 97 5.09 -21.78 46.01
CA ASN A 97 6.45 -22.24 46.19
C ASN A 97 7.36 -21.54 45.17
N GLN A 98 8.14 -20.58 45.64
CA GLN A 98 9.07 -19.79 44.82
C GLN A 98 10.03 -20.67 44.00
N ALA A 99 10.41 -21.84 44.52
CA ALA A 99 11.28 -22.79 43.83
C ALA A 99 10.55 -23.54 42.69
N SER A 100 9.29 -23.89 42.89
CA SER A 100 8.47 -24.52 41.85
C SER A 100 8.14 -23.53 40.72
N VAL A 101 7.86 -22.26 41.07
CA VAL A 101 7.64 -21.19 40.09
C VAL A 101 8.92 -20.87 39.30
N SER A 102 10.08 -20.84 39.96
CA SER A 102 11.35 -20.60 39.26
C SER A 102 11.71 -21.76 38.31
N ILE A 103 11.45 -23.00 38.72
CA ILE A 103 11.62 -24.17 37.83
C ILE A 103 10.64 -24.11 36.66
N GLY A 104 9.35 -23.87 36.92
CA GLY A 104 8.33 -23.78 35.87
C GLY A 104 8.56 -22.64 34.88
N THR A 105 9.04 -21.49 35.35
CA THR A 105 9.41 -20.36 34.48
C THR A 105 10.65 -20.65 33.63
N ALA A 106 11.63 -21.38 34.17
CA ALA A 106 12.80 -21.84 33.42
C ALA A 106 12.40 -22.87 32.34
N GLU A 107 11.56 -23.85 32.67
CA GLU A 107 11.05 -24.83 31.70
C GLU A 107 10.19 -24.18 30.62
N PHE A 108 9.35 -23.20 31.00
CA PHE A 108 8.56 -22.44 30.07
C PHE A 108 9.43 -21.65 29.07
N LYS A 109 10.44 -20.93 29.57
CA LYS A 109 11.43 -20.23 28.72
C LYS A 109 12.24 -21.20 27.86
N LYS A 110 12.57 -22.39 28.36
CA LYS A 110 13.26 -23.44 27.60
C LYS A 110 12.40 -23.95 26.44
N LYS A 111 11.12 -24.20 26.68
CA LYS A 111 10.20 -24.77 25.68
C LYS A 111 9.68 -23.72 24.69
N TRP A 112 9.49 -22.48 25.13
CA TRP A 112 8.80 -21.46 24.34
C TRP A 112 9.63 -20.20 24.07
N GLY A 113 10.78 -19.99 24.72
CA GLY A 113 11.57 -18.76 24.62
C GLY A 113 10.99 -17.59 25.43
N ALA A 114 11.54 -16.40 25.24
CA ALA A 114 10.96 -15.17 25.80
C ALA A 114 9.73 -14.77 24.95
N ARG A 115 8.53 -14.94 25.51
CA ARG A 115 7.26 -14.61 24.85
C ARG A 115 6.73 -13.30 25.39
N ARG A 116 6.23 -12.44 24.49
CA ARG A 116 5.50 -11.23 24.86
C ARG A 116 4.16 -11.63 25.49
N LEU A 117 3.64 -10.77 26.36
CA LEU A 117 2.31 -10.95 26.94
C LEU A 117 1.29 -10.48 25.91
N GLU A 118 0.75 -11.42 25.15
CA GLU A 118 -0.24 -11.20 24.10
C GLU A 118 -1.12 -12.45 23.95
N ASP A 119 -2.34 -12.29 23.42
CA ASP A 119 -3.24 -13.42 23.17
C ASP A 119 -2.66 -14.33 22.08
N ASP A 120 -2.96 -15.63 22.14
CA ASP A 120 -2.41 -16.66 21.25
C ASP A 120 -0.86 -16.75 21.20
N TRP A 121 -0.16 -16.36 22.27
CA TRP A 121 1.32 -16.37 22.36
C TRP A 121 2.02 -17.71 22.04
N ARG A 122 1.27 -18.83 22.01
CA ARG A 122 1.77 -20.17 21.70
C ARG A 122 1.95 -20.44 20.20
N ARG A 123 1.43 -19.58 19.31
CA ARG A 123 1.53 -19.75 17.84
C ARG A 123 2.83 -19.12 17.31
N LYS A 124 3.59 -19.84 16.47
CA LYS A 124 4.85 -19.35 15.87
C LYS A 124 4.64 -18.49 14.63
N ASN A 125 3.58 -18.75 13.86
CA ASN A 125 3.10 -17.90 12.76
C ASN A 125 1.79 -17.26 13.18
N LYS A 126 1.81 -15.95 13.40
CA LYS A 126 0.62 -15.11 13.30
C LYS A 126 0.73 -14.45 11.93
N ALA A 127 -0.06 -14.90 10.96
CA ALA A 127 -0.36 -14.03 9.84
C ALA A 127 -0.91 -12.73 10.43
N ILE A 128 -0.34 -11.60 10.02
CA ILE A 128 -0.78 -10.27 10.41
C ILE A 128 -2.23 -10.17 9.91
N VAL A 129 -3.18 -10.36 10.83
CA VAL A 129 -4.53 -9.86 10.66
C VAL A 129 -4.51 -8.54 11.40
N GLU A 130 -4.16 -7.48 10.66
CA GLU A 130 -4.48 -6.13 11.05
C GLU A 130 -6.00 -6.05 11.24
N PHE A 131 -6.42 -5.91 12.49
CA PHE A 131 -7.67 -5.26 12.80
C PHE A 131 -7.31 -3.79 13.03
N ASP A 132 -7.40 -2.99 11.97
CA ASP A 132 -7.60 -1.55 12.10
C ASP A 132 -9.02 -1.23 11.63
N ASP A 133 -9.84 -0.75 12.57
CA ASP A 133 -11.11 -0.10 12.30
C ASP A 133 -10.83 1.41 12.35
N ASN A 134 -10.80 2.03 11.16
CA ASN A 134 -10.72 3.46 10.86
C ASN A 134 -9.37 4.18 11.02
N ALA A 135 -8.59 4.14 9.94
CA ALA A 135 -8.02 5.35 9.36
C ALA A 135 -7.85 5.20 7.84
N ASP A 136 -8.59 6.02 7.11
CA ASP A 136 -8.55 6.19 5.66
C ASP A 136 -7.15 6.67 5.22
N SER A 137 -6.40 5.80 4.54
CA SER A 137 -5.23 6.13 3.72
C SER A 137 -5.07 5.04 2.67
N GLU A 138 -5.85 5.17 1.60
CA GLU A 138 -5.56 4.53 0.33
C GLU A 138 -4.24 5.07 -0.21
N GLY A 139 -3.21 4.24 -0.09
CA GLY A 139 -1.96 4.29 -0.82
C GLY A 139 -1.50 2.85 -0.97
N GLU A 140 -2.03 2.16 -1.97
CA GLU A 140 -1.53 0.86 -2.43
C GLU A 140 -0.08 1.04 -2.89
N ASP A 141 0.88 0.70 -2.03
CA ASP A 141 2.24 0.36 -2.44
C ASP A 141 2.25 -1.15 -2.78
N GLU A 142 1.78 -1.48 -3.98
CA GLU A 142 2.10 -2.76 -4.64
C GLU A 142 3.55 -2.73 -5.14
N ASN A 143 4.48 -3.06 -4.25
CA ASN A 143 5.83 -3.51 -4.61
C ASN A 143 6.50 -4.19 -3.40
N SER A 144 5.91 -5.28 -2.92
CA SER A 144 6.56 -6.20 -1.98
C SER A 144 7.50 -7.16 -2.72
N ALA A 145 8.59 -6.62 -3.28
CA ALA A 145 9.78 -7.44 -3.43
C ALA A 145 10.15 -7.96 -2.03
N ASP A 146 10.47 -9.26 -1.92
CA ASP A 146 10.83 -9.93 -0.66
C ASP A 146 11.72 -9.04 0.21
N LYS A 147 11.15 -8.42 1.25
CA LYS A 147 11.91 -7.54 2.14
C LYS A 147 13.01 -8.35 2.77
N ILE A 148 14.24 -7.89 2.63
CA ILE A 148 15.38 -8.53 3.28
C ILE A 148 15.15 -8.36 4.77
N THR A 149 15.10 -9.48 5.50
CA THR A 149 14.80 -9.50 6.95
C THR A 149 16.03 -9.71 7.83
N ASP A 150 17.17 -10.08 7.23
CA ASP A 150 18.42 -10.30 7.96
C ASP A 150 19.08 -8.97 8.33
N ASN A 151 18.83 -8.50 9.55
CA ASN A 151 19.40 -7.30 10.14
C ASN A 151 20.94 -7.35 10.36
N LYS A 152 21.63 -8.41 9.94
CA LYS A 152 23.10 -8.51 9.94
C LYS A 152 23.71 -8.39 8.54
N SER A 153 22.87 -8.29 7.52
CA SER A 153 23.28 -8.06 6.14
C SER A 153 23.34 -6.56 5.85
N ARG A 154 24.20 -6.14 4.90
CA ARG A 154 24.26 -4.72 4.49
C ARG A 154 23.04 -4.35 3.66
N GLU A 155 22.58 -5.31 2.86
CA GLU A 155 21.46 -5.23 1.95
C GLU A 155 20.16 -4.90 2.70
N PHE A 156 20.00 -5.42 3.93
CA PHE A 156 18.90 -5.05 4.83
C PHE A 156 18.83 -3.56 5.13
N TYR A 157 19.98 -2.90 5.32
CA TYR A 157 20.02 -1.47 5.62
C TYR A 157 20.01 -0.60 4.38
N LEU A 158 20.47 -1.13 3.23
CA LEU A 158 20.51 -0.39 1.96
C LEU A 158 19.13 -0.30 1.29
N GLN A 159 18.22 -1.25 1.54
CA GLN A 159 16.92 -1.32 0.86
C GLN A 159 16.03 -0.08 1.08
N ASP A 160 16.13 0.56 2.25
CA ASP A 160 15.28 1.70 2.62
C ASP A 160 15.97 3.07 2.42
N ILE A 161 17.21 3.10 1.93
CA ILE A 161 17.95 4.37 1.76
C ILE A 161 17.53 5.04 0.44
N PRO A 162 17.03 6.29 0.48
CA PRO A 162 16.57 6.99 -0.72
C PRO A 162 17.75 7.51 -1.55
N LEU A 163 18.34 6.65 -2.39
CA LEU A 163 19.51 6.98 -3.21
C LEU A 163 19.18 7.73 -4.51
N THR A 164 17.93 7.67 -4.96
CA THR A 164 17.46 8.34 -6.18
C THR A 164 16.66 9.58 -5.84
N ASP A 165 16.58 10.54 -6.76
CA ASP A 165 15.77 11.75 -6.60
C ASP A 165 14.30 11.44 -6.31
N SER A 166 13.73 10.47 -7.03
CA SER A 166 12.34 10.05 -6.84
C SER A 166 12.08 9.51 -5.43
N LEU A 167 12.98 8.65 -4.91
CA LEU A 167 12.85 8.12 -3.55
C LEU A 167 13.04 9.22 -2.50
N ARG A 168 13.93 10.19 -2.74
CA ARG A 168 14.11 11.33 -1.83
C ARG A 168 12.86 12.19 -1.74
N VAL A 169 12.16 12.44 -2.85
CA VAL A 169 10.89 13.19 -2.85
C VAL A 169 9.84 12.48 -1.99
N ILE A 170 9.72 11.16 -2.09
CA ILE A 170 8.78 10.37 -1.28
C ILE A 170 9.12 10.46 0.21
N VAL A 171 10.39 10.25 0.57
CA VAL A 171 10.84 10.33 1.96
C VAL A 171 10.63 11.74 2.55
N ILE A 172 10.92 12.79 1.77
CA ILE A 172 10.65 14.18 2.18
C ILE A 172 9.15 14.36 2.42
N ALA A 173 8.28 13.93 1.50
CA ALA A 173 6.83 14.05 1.67
C ALA A 173 6.33 13.31 2.93
N ASN A 174 6.92 12.17 3.28
CA ASN A 174 6.60 11.44 4.51
C ASN A 174 7.02 12.22 5.77
N ILE A 175 8.21 12.84 5.75
CA ILE A 175 8.65 13.72 6.85
C ILE A 175 7.69 14.91 6.98
N GLU A 176 7.35 15.57 5.86
CA GLU A 176 6.43 16.72 5.88
C GLU A 176 5.09 16.35 6.50
N LYS A 177 4.47 15.24 6.07
CA LYS A 177 3.22 14.73 6.65
C LYS A 177 3.37 14.43 8.15
N ALA A 178 4.47 13.83 8.57
CA ALA A 178 4.71 13.49 9.97
C ALA A 178 4.86 14.73 10.85
N TYR A 179 5.51 15.80 10.37
CA TYR A 179 5.57 17.09 11.08
C TYR A 179 4.18 17.70 11.27
N LEU A 180 3.36 17.73 10.22
CA LEU A 180 2.00 18.28 10.28
C LEU A 180 1.15 17.50 11.30
N LYS A 181 1.17 16.17 11.23
CA LYS A 181 0.45 15.30 12.19
C LYS A 181 0.96 15.47 13.61
N ALA A 182 2.27 15.52 13.83
CA ALA A 182 2.84 15.71 15.17
C ALA A 182 2.39 17.05 15.79
N ALA A 183 2.45 18.13 15.02
CA ALA A 183 1.99 19.45 15.46
C ALA A 183 0.48 19.48 15.75
N GLU A 184 -0.32 18.79 14.93
CA GLU A 184 -1.76 18.64 15.13
C GLU A 184 -2.07 17.87 16.43
N ILE A 185 -1.39 16.75 16.69
CA ILE A 185 -1.54 15.97 17.93
C ILE A 185 -1.20 16.84 19.15
N TYR A 186 -0.12 17.62 19.10
CA TYR A 186 0.20 18.58 20.15
C TYR A 186 -0.94 19.59 20.36
N LYS A 187 -1.51 20.15 19.28
CA LYS A 187 -2.57 21.17 19.32
C LYS A 187 -3.90 20.61 19.83
N LEU A 188 -4.43 19.58 19.17
CA LEU A 188 -5.79 19.08 19.36
C LEU A 188 -5.89 18.09 20.52
N ASN A 189 -4.93 17.16 20.61
CA ASN A 189 -5.04 16.00 21.49
C ASN A 189 -4.36 16.24 22.84
N LEU A 190 -3.27 17.01 22.85
CA LEU A 190 -2.49 17.31 24.06
C LEU A 190 -2.70 18.74 24.57
N THR A 191 -3.34 19.61 23.77
CA THR A 191 -3.53 21.05 24.07
C THR A 191 -2.22 21.77 24.43
N ASP A 192 -1.08 21.24 23.96
CA ASP A 192 0.24 21.82 24.15
C ASP A 192 0.58 22.72 22.95
N TYR A 193 -0.01 23.92 22.98
CA TYR A 193 0.15 24.93 21.95
C TYR A 193 1.61 25.36 21.73
N ASN A 194 2.42 25.40 22.80
CA ASN A 194 3.83 25.78 22.69
C ASN A 194 4.63 24.70 21.95
N ALA A 195 4.42 23.42 22.28
CA ALA A 195 5.05 22.32 21.58
C ALA A 195 4.61 22.25 20.11
N SER A 196 3.30 22.42 19.85
CA SER A 196 2.76 22.48 18.48
C SER A 196 3.41 23.58 17.65
N ALA A 197 3.48 24.81 18.20
CA ALA A 197 4.12 25.93 17.53
C ALA A 197 5.59 25.64 17.22
N LYS A 198 6.33 25.07 18.18
CA LYS A 198 7.74 24.71 17.99
C LYS A 198 7.92 23.71 16.85
N VAL A 199 7.11 22.65 16.78
CA VAL A 199 7.18 21.65 15.70
C VAL A 199 6.90 22.29 14.34
N TYR A 200 5.92 23.18 14.25
CA TYR A 200 5.65 23.92 13.02
C TYR A 200 6.77 24.89 12.63
N GLU A 201 7.38 25.59 13.58
CA GLU A 201 8.53 26.46 13.32
C GLU A 201 9.76 25.66 12.84
N GLU A 202 10.01 24.49 13.43
CA GLU A 202 11.05 23.55 12.96
C GLU A 202 10.75 23.04 11.54
N PHE A 203 9.49 22.71 11.26
CA PHE A 203 9.04 22.31 9.92
C PHE A 203 9.32 23.39 8.88
N ILE A 204 8.95 24.65 9.14
CA ILE A 204 9.19 25.78 8.23
C ILE A 204 10.69 26.01 8.03
N ALA A 205 11.48 25.94 9.10
CA ALA A 205 12.93 26.14 9.02
C ALA A 205 13.61 25.08 8.15
N LYS A 206 13.13 23.84 8.23
CA LYS A 206 13.66 22.69 7.51
C LYS A 206 13.18 22.62 6.05
N PHE A 207 11.93 22.97 5.81
CA PHE A 207 11.28 22.94 4.51
C PHE A 207 10.76 24.33 4.12
N PRO A 208 11.65 25.30 3.80
CA PRO A 208 11.24 26.67 3.51
C PRO A 208 10.47 26.83 2.19
N LYS A 209 10.39 25.78 1.36
CA LYS A 209 9.62 25.73 0.12
C LYS A 209 8.84 24.42 0.08
N ASN A 210 7.58 24.45 0.53
CA ASN A 210 6.67 23.31 0.45
C ASN A 210 5.22 23.79 0.22
N GLY A 211 4.34 22.86 -0.15
CA GLY A 211 2.93 23.14 -0.48
C GLY A 211 2.03 23.44 0.73
N PHE A 212 2.51 23.20 1.95
CA PHE A 212 1.73 23.29 3.19
C PHE A 212 1.94 24.60 3.95
N LEU A 213 2.89 25.45 3.54
CA LEU A 213 3.26 26.66 4.28
C LEU A 213 2.09 27.61 4.54
N SER A 214 1.16 27.77 3.60
CA SER A 214 -0.02 28.63 3.80
C SER A 214 -0.93 28.11 4.93
N ALA A 215 -1.13 26.79 5.00
CA ALA A 215 -1.88 26.15 6.08
C ALA A 215 -1.14 26.26 7.42
N VAL A 216 0.17 26.02 7.41
CA VAL A 216 1.00 26.10 8.62
C VAL A 216 1.07 27.51 9.18
N TYR A 217 1.20 28.55 8.35
CA TYR A 217 1.18 29.94 8.81
C TYR A 217 -0.17 30.32 9.41
N TYR A 218 -1.28 29.83 8.84
CA TYR A 218 -2.60 30.01 9.42
C TYR A 218 -2.72 29.33 10.79
N ASP A 219 -2.26 28.08 10.90
CA ASP A 219 -2.25 27.34 12.16
C ASP A 219 -1.40 28.02 13.23
N LEU A 220 -0.21 28.50 12.87
CA LEU A 220 0.65 29.27 13.78
C LEU A 220 0.00 30.58 14.22
N TYR A 221 -0.71 31.29 13.34
CA TYR A 221 -1.49 32.46 13.71
C TYR A 221 -2.53 32.12 14.81
N LEU A 222 -3.29 31.03 14.62
CA LEU A 222 -4.30 30.57 15.58
C LEU A 222 -3.68 30.14 16.91
N ILE A 223 -2.61 29.33 16.85
CA ILE A 223 -1.89 28.85 18.04
C ILE A 223 -1.34 30.03 18.85
N TYR A 224 -0.71 31.00 18.19
CA TYR A 224 -0.15 32.17 18.88
C TYR A 224 -1.23 33.12 19.42
N ALA A 225 -2.39 33.21 18.76
CA ALA A 225 -3.55 33.92 19.29
C ALA A 225 -4.08 33.25 20.57
N GLU A 226 -4.17 31.92 20.59
CA GLU A 226 -4.66 31.13 21.73
C GLU A 226 -3.77 31.32 22.97
N ILE A 227 -2.44 31.27 22.80
CA ILE A 227 -1.50 31.52 23.91
C ILE A 227 -1.24 33.01 24.17
N LYS A 228 -2.03 33.91 23.56
CA LYS A 228 -1.98 35.37 23.74
C LYS A 228 -0.64 36.02 23.38
N ASN A 229 0.13 35.40 22.49
CA ASN A 229 1.32 36.00 21.90
C ASN A 229 0.93 36.79 20.63
N THR A 230 0.48 38.03 20.85
CA THR A 230 -0.03 38.89 19.77
C THR A 230 1.03 39.24 18.74
N GLU A 231 2.29 39.39 19.14
CA GLU A 231 3.40 39.70 18.24
C GLU A 231 3.62 38.60 17.21
N LYS A 232 3.81 37.34 17.67
CA LYS A 232 4.00 36.20 16.76
C LYS A 232 2.74 35.89 15.94
N SER A 233 1.55 36.03 16.54
CA SER A 233 0.30 35.82 15.83
C SER A 233 0.17 36.77 14.62
N GLU A 234 0.36 38.07 14.84
CA GLU A 234 0.31 39.06 13.75
C GLU A 234 1.46 38.91 12.75
N PHE A 235 2.63 38.45 13.19
CA PHE A 235 3.73 38.12 12.30
C PHE A 235 3.34 37.04 11.27
N TYR A 236 2.82 35.89 11.72
CA TYR A 236 2.44 34.80 10.81
C TYR A 236 1.23 35.14 9.93
N LYS A 237 0.27 35.93 10.43
CA LYS A 237 -0.83 36.47 9.62
C LYS A 237 -0.33 37.35 8.48
N LYS A 238 0.57 38.30 8.76
CA LYS A 238 1.16 39.16 7.72
C LYS A 238 1.97 38.35 6.73
N LYS A 239 2.74 37.36 7.21
CA LYS A 239 3.52 36.47 6.36
C LYS A 239 2.62 35.69 5.39
N LEU A 240 1.52 35.13 5.88
CA LEU A 240 0.52 34.43 5.07
C LEU A 240 -0.09 35.32 3.99
N ILE A 241 -0.51 36.54 4.35
CA ILE A 241 -1.13 37.47 3.38
C ILE A 241 -0.13 37.91 2.31
N ASN A 242 1.13 38.15 2.69
CA ASN A 242 2.14 38.66 1.77
C ASN A 242 2.71 37.57 0.85
N GLU A 243 3.00 36.38 1.38
CA GLU A 243 3.63 35.29 0.63
C GLU A 243 2.61 34.41 -0.10
N TYR A 244 1.37 34.31 0.39
CA TYR A 244 0.31 33.45 -0.16
C TYR A 244 -1.05 34.15 -0.29
N PRO A 245 -1.15 35.32 -0.95
CA PRO A 245 -2.38 36.13 -1.02
C PRO A 245 -3.55 35.37 -1.67
N GLU A 246 -3.26 34.44 -2.58
CA GLU A 246 -4.29 33.65 -3.27
C GLU A 246 -4.80 32.44 -2.49
N SER A 247 -4.12 32.07 -1.40
CA SER A 247 -4.53 30.94 -0.57
C SER A 247 -5.90 31.19 0.07
N ASN A 248 -6.68 30.12 0.24
CA ASN A 248 -7.96 30.19 0.95
C ASN A 248 -7.79 30.80 2.35
N TYR A 249 -6.68 30.48 3.02
CA TYR A 249 -6.35 31.01 4.35
C TYR A 249 -6.10 32.52 4.34
N ALA A 250 -5.35 33.07 3.37
CA ALA A 250 -5.14 34.51 3.27
C ALA A 250 -6.44 35.25 2.97
N LYS A 251 -7.29 34.67 2.11
CA LYS A 251 -8.61 35.23 1.74
C LYS A 251 -9.55 35.37 2.93
N LEU A 252 -9.41 34.55 3.99
CA LEU A 252 -10.14 34.73 5.24
C LEU A 252 -9.85 36.06 5.94
N PHE A 253 -8.65 36.62 5.76
CA PHE A 253 -8.27 37.88 6.37
C PHE A 253 -8.53 39.09 5.48
N THR A 254 -8.45 38.91 4.16
CA THR A 254 -8.56 40.01 3.19
C THR A 254 -9.97 40.21 2.65
N ASN A 255 -10.80 39.16 2.64
CA ASN A 255 -12.17 39.22 2.16
C ASN A 255 -13.17 38.80 3.27
N PRO A 256 -13.88 39.77 3.88
CA PRO A 256 -14.88 39.51 4.92
C PRO A 256 -16.04 38.60 4.50
N GLU A 257 -16.34 38.51 3.21
CA GLU A 257 -17.45 37.71 2.67
C GLU A 257 -17.01 36.35 2.12
N TYR A 258 -15.72 36.03 2.17
CA TYR A 258 -15.15 34.83 1.54
C TYR A 258 -15.81 33.52 1.98
N ILE A 259 -16.10 33.37 3.27
CA ILE A 259 -16.81 32.21 3.81
C ILE A 259 -18.23 32.10 3.22
N LYS A 260 -18.94 33.23 3.08
CA LYS A 260 -20.28 33.24 2.50
C LYS A 260 -20.23 32.92 1.01
N GLU A 261 -19.20 33.36 0.29
CA GLU A 261 -19.00 33.01 -1.12
C GLU A 261 -18.74 31.52 -1.33
N ILE A 262 -17.88 30.90 -0.51
CA ILE A 262 -17.66 29.44 -0.54
C ILE A 262 -18.98 28.71 -0.27
N ALA A 263 -19.68 29.08 0.81
CA ALA A 263 -20.95 28.46 1.17
C ALA A 263 -22.00 28.62 0.06
N ARG A 264 -22.04 29.77 -0.62
CA ARG A 264 -22.94 30.00 -1.75
C ARG A 264 -22.62 29.10 -2.94
N LYS A 265 -21.33 28.95 -3.29
CA LYS A 265 -20.89 28.06 -4.38
C LYS A 265 -21.20 26.59 -4.07
N GLU A 266 -20.98 26.17 -2.83
CA GLU A 266 -21.34 24.83 -2.37
C GLU A 266 -22.85 24.59 -2.52
N ALA A 267 -23.66 25.50 -1.98
CA ALA A 267 -25.12 25.42 -2.07
C ALA A 267 -25.64 25.47 -3.51
N GLU A 268 -24.96 26.19 -4.40
CA GLU A 268 -25.28 26.22 -5.84
C GLU A 268 -25.05 24.84 -6.49
N ALA A 269 -23.90 24.22 -6.22
CA ALA A 269 -23.59 22.88 -6.74
C ALA A 269 -24.55 21.81 -6.17
N GLU A 270 -24.89 21.89 -4.88
CA GLU A 270 -25.86 21.00 -4.24
C GLU A 270 -27.26 21.14 -4.83
N ARG A 271 -27.76 22.38 -4.96
CA ARG A 271 -29.07 22.65 -5.60
C ARG A 271 -29.10 22.18 -7.05
N PHE A 272 -28.01 22.36 -7.79
CA PHE A 272 -27.93 21.87 -9.16
C PHE A 272 -27.97 20.34 -9.19
N TYR A 273 -27.24 19.67 -8.30
CA TYR A 273 -27.29 18.22 -8.18
C TYR A 273 -28.69 17.71 -7.85
N GLU A 274 -29.40 18.35 -6.93
CA GLU A 274 -30.79 18.01 -6.62
C GLU A 274 -31.69 18.08 -7.85
N GLN A 275 -31.54 19.12 -8.68
CA GLN A 275 -32.31 19.26 -9.92
C GLN A 275 -32.00 18.15 -10.94
N VAL A 276 -30.73 17.80 -11.10
CA VAL A 276 -30.30 16.70 -11.98
C VAL A 276 -30.82 15.36 -11.47
N TYR A 277 -30.74 15.13 -10.15
CA TYR A 277 -31.26 13.93 -9.54
C TYR A 277 -32.78 13.83 -9.68
N GLN A 278 -33.52 14.92 -9.51
CA GLN A 278 -34.96 14.95 -9.79
C GLN A 278 -35.27 14.64 -11.25
N ALA A 279 -34.51 15.20 -12.20
CA ALA A 279 -34.65 14.87 -13.61
C ALA A 279 -34.41 13.37 -13.87
N PHE A 280 -33.42 12.77 -13.19
CA PHE A 280 -33.16 11.33 -13.23
C PHE A 280 -34.33 10.50 -12.68
N GLN A 281 -34.89 10.86 -11.52
CA GLN A 281 -36.05 10.19 -10.94
C GLN A 281 -37.28 10.25 -11.86
N LEU A 282 -37.46 11.38 -12.55
CA LEU A 282 -38.51 11.57 -13.56
C LEU A 282 -38.17 10.91 -14.91
N LYS A 283 -37.08 10.14 -15.01
CA LYS A 283 -36.59 9.47 -16.22
C LYS A 283 -36.31 10.41 -17.39
N ASN A 284 -36.05 11.69 -17.13
CA ASN A 284 -35.62 12.65 -18.13
C ASN A 284 -34.12 12.51 -18.41
N PHE A 285 -33.73 11.36 -18.96
CA PHE A 285 -32.34 10.95 -19.12
C PHE A 285 -31.54 11.87 -20.05
N ASN A 286 -32.15 12.38 -21.12
CA ASN A 286 -31.49 13.34 -22.02
C ASN A 286 -31.09 14.62 -21.29
N ARG A 287 -31.96 15.13 -20.39
CA ARG A 287 -31.63 16.28 -19.56
C ARG A 287 -30.51 15.97 -18.58
N VAL A 288 -30.54 14.81 -17.92
CA VAL A 288 -29.48 14.40 -16.98
C VAL A 288 -28.11 14.37 -17.66
N ILE A 289 -28.04 13.85 -18.89
CA ILE A 289 -26.80 13.79 -19.67
C ILE A 289 -26.28 15.20 -19.98
N ALA A 290 -27.15 16.11 -20.41
CA ALA A 290 -26.79 17.50 -20.69
C ALA A 290 -26.35 18.24 -19.42
N ASP A 291 -27.12 18.11 -18.33
CA ASP A 291 -26.84 18.78 -17.06
C ASP A 291 -25.54 18.26 -16.41
N ALA A 292 -25.22 16.96 -16.58
CA ALA A 292 -23.92 16.42 -16.15
C ALA A 292 -22.75 17.02 -16.94
N ALA A 293 -22.91 17.29 -18.24
CA ALA A 293 -21.89 17.99 -19.02
C ALA A 293 -21.68 19.43 -18.51
N ILE A 294 -22.77 20.13 -18.17
CA ILE A 294 -22.73 21.47 -17.55
C ILE A 294 -22.02 21.41 -16.19
N ALA A 295 -22.30 20.39 -15.36
CA ALA A 295 -21.63 20.21 -14.08
C ALA A 295 -20.11 20.06 -14.23
N ASN A 296 -19.64 19.28 -15.22
CA ASN A 296 -18.21 19.13 -15.50
C ASN A 296 -17.53 20.46 -15.89
N ALA A 297 -18.24 21.35 -16.59
CA ALA A 297 -17.71 22.65 -16.96
C ALA A 297 -17.69 23.66 -15.80
N ASN A 298 -18.77 23.69 -15.00
CA ASN A 298 -18.96 24.72 -13.97
C ASN A 298 -18.36 24.37 -12.61
N PHE A 299 -18.23 23.08 -12.30
CA PHE A 299 -17.76 22.57 -11.01
C PHE A 299 -16.55 21.62 -11.16
N PRO A 300 -15.48 22.03 -11.88
CA PRO A 300 -14.31 21.18 -12.03
C PRO A 300 -13.70 20.90 -10.65
N ASN A 301 -13.42 19.63 -10.36
CA ASN A 301 -12.88 19.15 -9.07
C ASN A 301 -13.85 19.22 -7.88
N HIS A 302 -15.14 19.47 -8.08
CA HIS A 302 -16.12 19.45 -6.98
C HIS A 302 -16.41 18.03 -6.51
N LYS A 303 -16.65 17.84 -5.21
CA LYS A 303 -16.90 16.52 -4.58
C LYS A 303 -18.13 15.79 -5.13
N LEU A 304 -19.10 16.53 -5.67
CA LEU A 304 -20.32 15.97 -6.28
C LEU A 304 -20.12 15.52 -7.74
N LEU A 305 -19.01 15.89 -8.39
CA LEU A 305 -18.80 15.62 -9.80
C LEU A 305 -18.85 14.12 -10.16
N PRO A 306 -18.24 13.21 -9.36
CA PRO A 306 -18.42 11.77 -9.57
C PRO A 306 -19.89 11.34 -9.57
N LYS A 307 -20.74 11.96 -8.71
CA LYS A 307 -22.16 11.63 -8.64
C LYS A 307 -22.93 12.11 -9.87
N PHE A 308 -22.63 13.30 -10.39
CA PHE A 308 -23.20 13.76 -11.67
C PHE A 308 -22.84 12.81 -12.82
N ASN A 309 -21.58 12.41 -12.90
CA ASN A 309 -21.09 11.51 -13.95
C ASN A 309 -21.69 10.11 -13.81
N PHE A 310 -21.89 9.62 -12.58
CA PHE A 310 -22.59 8.37 -12.34
C PHE A 310 -24.05 8.44 -12.84
N LEU A 311 -24.79 9.51 -12.55
CA LEU A 311 -26.16 9.70 -13.07
C LEU A 311 -26.21 9.76 -14.59
N LYS A 312 -25.20 10.36 -15.23
CA LYS A 312 -25.04 10.35 -16.70
C LYS A 312 -24.87 8.92 -17.22
N VAL A 313 -23.98 8.12 -16.64
CA VAL A 313 -23.75 6.71 -17.03
C VAL A 313 -25.04 5.89 -16.90
N MET A 314 -25.74 6.02 -15.77
CA MET A 314 -27.04 5.36 -15.56
C MET A 314 -28.08 5.79 -16.61
N SER A 315 -28.11 7.07 -16.96
CA SER A 315 -29.03 7.63 -17.96
C SER A 315 -28.72 7.15 -19.38
N LEU A 316 -27.45 7.07 -19.74
CA LEU A 316 -27.00 6.54 -21.04
C LEU A 316 -27.36 5.06 -21.18
N GLY A 317 -27.16 4.27 -20.13
CA GLY A 317 -27.56 2.87 -20.11
C GLY A 317 -29.07 2.69 -20.24
N ALA A 318 -29.85 3.52 -19.56
CA ALA A 318 -31.31 3.48 -19.64
C ALA A 318 -31.86 3.82 -21.05
N LEU A 319 -31.19 4.71 -21.79
CA LEU A 319 -31.60 5.10 -23.14
C LEU A 319 -31.14 4.14 -24.23
N ASN A 320 -29.92 3.61 -24.10
CA ASN A 320 -29.24 2.93 -25.20
C ASN A 320 -29.08 1.42 -24.98
N GLY A 321 -29.53 0.89 -23.84
CA GLY A 321 -29.50 -0.53 -23.52
C GLY A 321 -28.21 -1.00 -22.84
N GLN A 322 -28.14 -2.30 -22.56
CA GLN A 322 -27.15 -2.90 -21.66
C GLN A 322 -25.72 -2.86 -22.20
N GLU A 323 -25.52 -2.91 -23.52
CA GLU A 323 -24.18 -2.86 -24.14
C GLU A 323 -23.52 -1.49 -23.95
N VAL A 324 -24.26 -0.42 -24.25
CA VAL A 324 -23.80 0.95 -24.00
C VAL A 324 -23.62 1.16 -22.50
N PHE A 325 -24.54 0.65 -21.68
CA PHE A 325 -24.41 0.77 -20.23
C PHE A 325 -23.10 0.15 -19.71
N ALA A 326 -22.77 -1.06 -20.16
CA ALA A 326 -21.53 -1.72 -19.77
C ALA A 326 -20.27 -0.96 -20.22
N THR A 327 -20.29 -0.42 -21.45
CA THR A 327 -19.18 0.39 -21.97
C THR A 327 -18.98 1.68 -21.16
N GLU A 328 -20.06 2.38 -20.85
CA GLU A 328 -20.00 3.62 -20.04
C GLU A 328 -19.58 3.33 -18.60
N LEU A 329 -19.99 2.19 -18.02
CA LEU A 329 -19.51 1.75 -16.70
C LEU A 329 -18.00 1.47 -16.71
N GLN A 330 -17.47 0.79 -17.72
CA GLN A 330 -16.02 0.55 -17.83
C GLN A 330 -15.23 1.86 -17.88
N GLN A 331 -15.68 2.83 -18.67
CA GLN A 331 -15.05 4.15 -18.76
C GLN A 331 -15.11 4.89 -17.42
N TYR A 332 -16.26 4.88 -16.76
CA TYR A 332 -16.43 5.52 -15.46
C TYR A 332 -15.52 4.90 -14.39
N ILE A 333 -15.41 3.57 -14.33
CA ILE A 333 -14.55 2.85 -13.37
C ILE A 333 -13.07 3.23 -13.56
N ALA A 334 -12.63 3.40 -14.81
CA ALA A 334 -11.25 3.76 -15.12
C ALA A 334 -10.87 5.18 -14.65
N GLU A 335 -11.82 6.11 -14.61
CA GLU A 335 -11.57 7.53 -14.32
C GLU A 335 -11.92 7.93 -12.87
N VAL A 336 -12.86 7.23 -12.25
CA VAL A 336 -13.45 7.65 -10.97
C VAL A 336 -12.50 7.41 -9.78
N LYS A 337 -12.32 8.44 -8.95
CA LYS A 337 -11.53 8.39 -7.70
C LYS A 337 -12.38 8.28 -6.43
N HIS A 338 -13.66 7.97 -6.56
CA HIS A 338 -14.61 7.86 -5.45
C HIS A 338 -14.85 6.37 -5.16
N PRO A 339 -14.28 5.80 -4.08
CA PRO A 339 -14.24 4.35 -3.85
C PRO A 339 -15.62 3.68 -3.86
N GLU A 340 -16.58 4.25 -3.13
CA GLU A 340 -17.94 3.67 -3.07
C GLU A 340 -18.65 3.63 -4.43
N LEU A 341 -18.48 4.67 -5.26
CA LEU A 341 -19.10 4.72 -6.58
C LEU A 341 -18.37 3.83 -7.58
N LYS A 342 -17.04 3.71 -7.45
CA LYS A 342 -16.23 2.76 -8.23
C LYS A 342 -16.71 1.34 -7.97
N LYS A 343 -16.75 0.93 -6.70
CA LYS A 343 -17.25 -0.38 -6.28
C LYS A 343 -18.66 -0.65 -6.77
N ARG A 344 -19.57 0.32 -6.62
CA ARG A 344 -20.96 0.18 -7.10
C ARG A 344 -21.02 0.00 -8.63
N ALA A 345 -20.19 0.72 -9.38
CA ALA A 345 -20.12 0.58 -10.83
C ALA A 345 -19.55 -0.78 -11.25
N GLU A 346 -18.53 -1.28 -10.55
CA GLU A 346 -17.95 -2.61 -10.75
C GLU A 346 -18.97 -3.71 -10.49
N GLU A 347 -19.74 -3.63 -9.39
CA GLU A 347 -20.82 -4.57 -9.08
C GLU A 347 -21.89 -4.59 -10.18
N MET A 348 -22.30 -3.41 -10.67
CA MET A 348 -23.27 -3.31 -11.77
C MET A 348 -22.73 -3.92 -13.06
N LEU A 349 -21.47 -3.65 -13.41
CA LEU A 349 -20.82 -4.21 -14.58
C LEU A 349 -20.75 -5.74 -14.49
N ALA A 350 -20.34 -6.27 -13.34
CA ALA A 350 -20.26 -7.72 -13.08
C ALA A 350 -21.63 -8.41 -13.25
N VAL A 351 -22.70 -7.78 -12.78
CA VAL A 351 -24.06 -8.30 -12.99
C VAL A 351 -24.44 -8.28 -14.47
N LEU A 352 -24.12 -7.22 -15.22
CA LEU A 352 -24.42 -7.15 -16.66
C LEU A 352 -23.66 -8.21 -17.45
N VAL A 353 -22.37 -8.40 -17.17
CA VAL A 353 -21.53 -9.41 -17.82
C VAL A 353 -22.01 -10.83 -17.51
N SER A 354 -22.38 -11.11 -16.25
CA SER A 354 -22.84 -12.45 -15.86
C SER A 354 -24.26 -12.78 -16.35
N SER A 355 -25.13 -11.78 -16.49
CA SER A 355 -26.54 -11.99 -16.85
C SER A 355 -26.84 -11.88 -18.35
N ASN A 356 -25.95 -11.29 -19.15
CA ASN A 356 -26.14 -11.12 -20.59
C ASN A 356 -24.92 -11.62 -21.38
N ALA A 357 -25.10 -12.76 -22.05
CA ALA A 357 -24.06 -13.39 -22.87
C ALA A 357 -23.59 -12.49 -24.04
N VAL A 358 -24.47 -11.71 -24.67
CA VAL A 358 -24.10 -10.81 -25.78
C VAL A 358 -23.24 -9.65 -25.27
N VAL A 359 -23.59 -9.09 -24.11
CA VAL A 359 -22.78 -8.04 -23.46
C VAL A 359 -21.43 -8.59 -23.05
N SER A 360 -21.39 -9.79 -22.46
CA SER A 360 -20.16 -10.49 -22.11
C SER A 360 -19.27 -10.71 -23.33
N GLU A 361 -19.83 -11.26 -24.42
CA GLU A 361 -19.11 -11.48 -25.68
C GLU A 361 -18.56 -10.16 -26.25
N LYS A 362 -19.34 -9.08 -26.29
CA LYS A 362 -18.87 -7.78 -26.81
C LYS A 362 -17.78 -7.15 -25.96
N ILE A 363 -17.85 -7.28 -24.64
CA ILE A 363 -16.80 -6.81 -23.74
C ILE A 363 -15.53 -7.60 -23.99
N ILE A 364 -15.64 -8.93 -24.06
CA ILE A 364 -14.53 -9.82 -24.37
C ILE A 364 -13.93 -9.45 -25.73
N GLU A 365 -14.74 -9.24 -26.77
CA GLU A 365 -14.30 -8.85 -28.10
C GLU A 365 -13.51 -7.54 -28.10
N LYS A 366 -14.01 -6.53 -27.41
CA LYS A 366 -13.33 -5.24 -27.26
C LYS A 366 -12.04 -5.35 -26.44
N GLU A 367 -12.02 -6.21 -25.43
CA GLU A 367 -10.83 -6.46 -24.61
C GLU A 367 -9.73 -7.20 -25.38
N ILE A 368 -10.09 -8.05 -26.35
CA ILE A 368 -9.11 -8.75 -27.20
C ILE A 368 -8.69 -7.96 -28.45
N GLU A 369 -9.42 -6.91 -28.86
CA GLU A 369 -9.07 -6.03 -29.99
C GLU A 369 -7.72 -5.31 -29.82
N ILE A 370 -7.18 -5.27 -28.60
CA ILE A 370 -5.83 -4.75 -28.33
C ILE A 370 -4.72 -5.62 -28.96
N TYR A 371 -5.03 -6.86 -29.34
CA TYR A 371 -4.09 -7.80 -29.95
C TYR A 371 -4.25 -7.85 -31.48
N ASP A 372 -3.11 -7.90 -32.18
CA ASP A 372 -3.03 -7.96 -33.64
C ASP A 372 -3.44 -9.34 -34.17
N THR A 373 -4.41 -9.35 -35.09
CA THR A 373 -4.90 -10.54 -35.79
C THR A 373 -3.96 -11.00 -36.91
N ASN A 374 -3.03 -10.16 -37.35
CA ASN A 374 -1.94 -10.57 -38.22
C ASN A 374 -0.91 -11.39 -37.43
N LEU A 375 -0.95 -12.71 -37.63
CA LEU A 375 -0.06 -13.65 -36.95
C LEU A 375 1.18 -13.99 -37.78
N ASN A 376 1.51 -13.28 -38.86
CA ASN A 376 2.66 -13.61 -39.71
C ASN A 376 3.97 -13.02 -39.17
N PHE A 377 4.34 -13.44 -37.96
CA PHE A 377 5.56 -13.00 -37.27
C PHE A 377 6.29 -14.17 -36.64
N VAL A 378 7.49 -13.91 -36.12
CA VAL A 378 8.16 -14.83 -35.20
C VAL A 378 7.30 -15.03 -33.95
N HIS A 379 7.31 -16.25 -33.43
CA HIS A 379 6.50 -16.64 -32.28
C HIS A 379 7.35 -17.05 -31.09
N ILE A 380 6.70 -17.01 -29.93
CA ILE A 380 7.22 -17.45 -28.66
C ILE A 380 6.21 -18.44 -28.09
N PHE A 381 6.69 -19.55 -27.55
CA PHE A 381 5.84 -20.44 -26.75
C PHE A 381 5.80 -19.91 -25.32
N GLY A 382 4.62 -19.91 -24.71
CA GLY A 382 4.39 -19.47 -23.34
C GLY A 382 3.73 -20.56 -22.50
N LEU A 383 4.36 -20.88 -21.36
CA LEU A 383 3.75 -21.61 -20.27
C LEU A 383 3.45 -20.61 -19.14
N ILE A 384 2.16 -20.32 -18.95
CA ILE A 384 1.67 -19.48 -17.85
C ILE A 384 1.46 -20.37 -16.64
N VAL A 385 2.00 -19.97 -15.49
CA VAL A 385 1.82 -20.67 -14.23
C VAL A 385 1.23 -19.72 -13.19
N TYR A 386 0.10 -20.13 -12.62
CA TYR A 386 -0.63 -19.42 -11.56
C TYR A 386 -0.30 -20.07 -10.21
N ALA A 387 0.76 -19.60 -9.55
CA ALA A 387 1.21 -20.12 -8.26
C ALA A 387 2.03 -19.08 -7.49
N THR A 388 1.72 -18.92 -6.20
CA THR A 388 2.49 -18.10 -5.24
C THR A 388 3.90 -18.66 -5.04
N GLU A 389 4.03 -19.99 -4.92
CA GLU A 389 5.30 -20.67 -4.71
C GLU A 389 5.52 -21.71 -5.81
N ILE A 390 6.51 -21.48 -6.66
CA ILE A 390 6.98 -22.44 -7.66
C ILE A 390 8.50 -22.45 -7.77
N ASN A 391 9.10 -23.64 -7.80
CA ASN A 391 10.51 -23.82 -8.09
C ASN A 391 10.79 -23.49 -9.57
N THR A 392 11.14 -22.23 -9.80
CA THR A 392 11.30 -21.65 -11.14
C THR A 392 12.47 -22.28 -11.88
N GLU A 393 13.59 -22.51 -11.19
CA GLU A 393 14.79 -23.11 -11.77
C GLU A 393 14.55 -24.57 -12.18
N GLU A 394 13.83 -25.33 -11.37
CA GLU A 394 13.50 -26.72 -11.70
C GLU A 394 12.58 -26.83 -12.91
N LEU A 395 11.55 -25.98 -13.02
CA LEU A 395 10.68 -25.97 -14.20
C LEU A 395 11.42 -25.49 -15.46
N LYS A 396 12.25 -24.46 -15.33
CA LYS A 396 13.12 -23.97 -16.41
C LYS A 396 14.07 -25.07 -16.89
N PHE A 397 14.70 -25.81 -15.98
CA PHE A 397 15.58 -26.93 -16.31
C PHE A 397 14.84 -28.04 -17.07
N ARG A 398 13.61 -28.37 -16.66
CA ARG A 398 12.79 -29.37 -17.36
C ARG A 398 12.39 -28.92 -18.77
N LEU A 399 12.08 -27.64 -18.97
CA LEU A 399 11.84 -27.08 -20.31
C LEU A 399 13.10 -27.16 -21.19
N LEU A 400 14.28 -26.85 -20.63
CA LEU A 400 15.56 -26.99 -21.35
C LEU A 400 15.84 -28.45 -21.71
N GLY A 401 15.59 -29.39 -20.79
CA GLY A 401 15.70 -30.83 -21.06
C GLY A 401 14.78 -31.28 -22.19
N PHE A 402 13.51 -30.87 -22.16
CA PHE A 402 12.56 -31.16 -23.24
C PHE A 402 13.04 -30.63 -24.59
N ASN A 403 13.63 -29.42 -24.63
CA ASN A 403 14.17 -28.84 -25.85
C ASN A 403 15.32 -29.68 -26.41
N LEU A 404 16.27 -30.07 -25.56
CA LEU A 404 17.43 -30.89 -25.95
C LEU A 404 17.01 -32.26 -26.50
N ASP A 405 16.01 -32.89 -25.89
CA ASP A 405 15.55 -34.22 -26.28
C ASP A 405 14.77 -34.23 -27.61
N ASN A 406 14.05 -33.15 -27.91
CA ASN A 406 13.09 -33.11 -29.03
C ASN A 406 13.55 -32.23 -30.21
N TYR A 407 14.53 -31.34 -30.00
CA TYR A 407 14.97 -30.36 -30.99
C TYR A 407 16.51 -30.23 -31.00
N THR A 408 17.19 -31.34 -31.30
CA THR A 408 18.66 -31.44 -31.27
C THR A 408 19.42 -30.49 -32.21
N ASN A 409 18.74 -29.96 -33.22
CA ASN A 409 19.31 -29.00 -34.18
C ASN A 409 18.92 -27.54 -33.89
N GLU A 410 18.13 -27.30 -32.84
CA GLU A 410 17.64 -25.97 -32.47
C GLU A 410 18.24 -25.52 -31.14
N ASN A 411 18.54 -24.22 -31.01
CA ASN A 411 19.07 -23.62 -29.78
C ASN A 411 18.00 -22.77 -29.08
N TYR A 412 16.89 -23.40 -28.70
CA TYR A 412 15.80 -22.68 -28.03
C TYR A 412 16.20 -22.18 -26.65
N LEU A 413 15.99 -20.88 -26.43
CA LEU A 413 16.24 -20.22 -25.15
C LEU A 413 15.00 -20.29 -24.26
N VAL A 414 15.21 -20.52 -22.97
CA VAL A 414 14.14 -20.47 -21.96
C VAL A 414 14.34 -19.25 -21.06
N GLU A 415 13.38 -18.34 -21.09
CA GLU A 415 13.32 -17.15 -20.24
C GLU A 415 12.12 -17.24 -19.30
N VAL A 416 12.19 -16.55 -18.17
CA VAL A 416 11.07 -16.46 -17.22
C VAL A 416 10.79 -15.00 -16.96
N LEU A 417 9.51 -14.62 -17.08
CA LEU A 417 9.01 -13.29 -16.78
C LEU A 417 7.95 -13.40 -15.68
N SER A 418 8.04 -12.53 -14.67
CA SER A 418 6.94 -12.34 -13.71
C SER A 418 6.00 -11.27 -14.22
N LEU A 419 4.71 -11.58 -14.37
CA LEU A 419 3.69 -10.60 -14.74
C LEU A 419 3.16 -9.87 -13.50
N ASP A 420 2.94 -10.64 -12.43
CA ASP A 420 2.54 -10.20 -11.09
C ASP A 420 3.13 -11.17 -10.03
N GLU A 421 2.74 -11.02 -8.76
CA GLU A 421 3.23 -11.85 -7.64
C GLU A 421 2.85 -13.35 -7.77
N ASN A 422 1.78 -13.67 -8.49
CA ASN A 422 1.18 -15.00 -8.58
C ASN A 422 1.27 -15.62 -9.98
N THR A 423 1.65 -14.84 -11.00
CA THR A 423 1.65 -15.25 -12.40
C THR A 423 3.05 -15.17 -12.98
N LYS A 424 3.62 -16.34 -13.29
CA LYS A 424 4.90 -16.47 -14.00
C LYS A 424 4.70 -16.99 -15.41
N LEU A 425 5.48 -16.45 -16.33
CA LEU A 425 5.45 -16.79 -17.74
C LEU A 425 6.81 -17.37 -18.15
N PHE A 426 6.83 -18.67 -18.43
CA PHE A 426 7.98 -19.38 -18.97
C PHE A 426 7.92 -19.32 -20.49
N LEU A 427 8.95 -18.75 -21.10
CA LEU A 427 9.00 -18.40 -22.51
C LEU A 427 10.07 -19.23 -23.21
N VAL A 428 9.68 -19.89 -24.30
CA VAL A 428 10.63 -20.58 -25.17
C VAL A 428 10.75 -19.79 -26.47
N LYS A 429 11.95 -19.28 -26.74
CA LYS A 429 12.23 -18.30 -27.79
C LYS A 429 13.32 -18.80 -28.76
N THR A 430 13.29 -18.48 -30.05
CA THR A 430 12.16 -17.97 -30.86
C THR A 430 11.81 -19.00 -31.91
N PHE A 431 10.54 -19.09 -32.28
CA PHE A 431 10.08 -19.88 -33.41
C PHE A 431 9.97 -18.97 -34.64
N VAL A 432 10.43 -19.46 -35.79
CA VAL A 432 10.45 -18.69 -37.05
C VAL A 432 9.05 -18.23 -37.42
N ASP A 433 8.05 -19.09 -37.22
CA ASP A 433 6.67 -18.81 -37.59
C ASP A 433 5.67 -19.49 -36.64
N LYS A 434 4.39 -19.28 -36.94
CA LYS A 434 3.26 -19.87 -36.22
C LYS A 434 3.28 -21.41 -36.25
N ALA A 435 3.72 -22.01 -37.34
CA ALA A 435 3.67 -23.46 -37.54
C ALA A 435 4.67 -24.17 -36.63
N MET A 436 5.89 -23.64 -36.51
CA MET A 436 6.91 -24.15 -35.59
C MET A 436 6.47 -24.02 -34.13
N ALA A 437 5.90 -22.87 -33.74
CA ALA A 437 5.39 -22.68 -32.39
C ALA A 437 4.22 -23.63 -32.06
N ARG A 438 3.35 -23.90 -33.05
CA ARG A 438 2.26 -24.89 -32.91
C ARG A 438 2.79 -26.31 -32.75
N ASP A 439 3.79 -26.73 -33.53
CA ASP A 439 4.42 -28.06 -33.39
C ASP A 439 5.01 -28.23 -31.98
N TYR A 440 5.70 -27.20 -31.49
CA TYR A 440 6.22 -27.17 -30.12
C TYR A 440 5.11 -27.29 -29.08
N PHE A 441 4.06 -26.47 -29.21
CA PHE A 441 2.90 -26.50 -28.34
C PHE A 441 2.24 -27.88 -28.29
N THR A 442 2.03 -28.52 -29.44
CA THR A 442 1.38 -29.84 -29.51
C THR A 442 2.25 -30.93 -28.88
N LYS A 443 3.57 -30.93 -29.14
CA LYS A 443 4.48 -31.94 -28.57
C LYS A 443 4.62 -31.81 -27.06
N ILE A 444 4.73 -30.58 -26.54
CA ILE A 444 4.97 -30.37 -25.11
C ILE A 444 3.72 -30.66 -24.28
N GLN A 445 2.52 -30.43 -24.81
CA GLN A 445 1.24 -30.57 -24.08
C GLN A 445 1.04 -31.97 -23.47
N SER A 446 1.62 -33.02 -24.06
CA SER A 446 1.56 -34.40 -23.55
C SER A 446 2.78 -34.82 -22.71
N ASN A 447 3.73 -33.92 -22.44
CA ASN A 447 4.97 -34.28 -21.74
C ASN A 447 4.77 -34.31 -20.21
N THR A 448 4.84 -35.50 -19.61
CA THR A 448 4.63 -35.68 -18.16
C THR A 448 5.77 -35.17 -17.29
N GLU A 449 7.00 -35.14 -17.81
CA GLU A 449 8.17 -34.69 -17.04
C GLU A 449 8.16 -33.17 -16.85
N VAL A 450 7.92 -32.41 -17.92
CA VAL A 450 7.80 -30.94 -17.87
C VAL A 450 6.73 -30.52 -16.87
N PHE A 451 5.57 -31.16 -16.88
CA PHE A 451 4.45 -30.80 -16.01
C PHE A 451 4.41 -31.54 -14.67
N LYS A 452 5.46 -32.29 -14.33
CA LYS A 452 5.57 -32.96 -13.03
C LYS A 452 5.37 -31.95 -11.90
N ASN A 453 4.55 -32.28 -10.91
CA ASN A 453 4.20 -31.42 -9.77
C ASN A 453 3.41 -30.14 -10.11
N LEU A 454 2.97 -29.94 -11.36
CA LEU A 454 2.02 -28.89 -11.72
C LEU A 454 0.60 -29.47 -11.74
N LYS A 455 -0.35 -28.78 -11.11
CA LYS A 455 -1.76 -29.16 -11.17
C LYS A 455 -2.33 -28.69 -12.52
N PRO A 456 -3.22 -29.46 -13.18
CA PRO A 456 -3.79 -29.07 -14.47
C PRO A 456 -4.43 -27.67 -14.52
N ASP A 457 -5.03 -27.23 -13.41
CA ASP A 457 -5.71 -25.93 -13.33
C ASP A 457 -4.76 -24.76 -13.00
N THR A 458 -3.52 -25.05 -12.60
CA THR A 458 -2.54 -24.02 -12.19
C THR A 458 -1.62 -23.59 -13.32
N TYR A 459 -1.85 -24.05 -14.56
CA TYR A 459 -1.09 -23.58 -15.70
C TYR A 459 -1.93 -23.53 -16.98
N LYS A 460 -1.50 -22.70 -17.92
CA LYS A 460 -2.05 -22.62 -19.27
C LYS A 460 -0.92 -22.55 -20.28
N LEU A 461 -1.14 -23.16 -21.43
CA LEU A 461 -0.20 -23.15 -22.53
C LEU A 461 -0.72 -22.19 -23.59
N MET A 462 0.20 -21.49 -24.25
CA MET A 462 -0.11 -20.66 -25.40
C MET A 462 1.12 -20.54 -26.29
N TYR A 463 0.92 -19.98 -27.47
CA TYR A 463 2.01 -19.40 -28.25
C TYR A 463 1.55 -18.05 -28.80
N ILE A 464 2.50 -17.15 -28.99
CA ILE A 464 2.24 -15.73 -29.17
C ILE A 464 3.20 -15.11 -30.16
N SER A 465 2.67 -14.30 -31.08
CA SER A 465 3.48 -13.50 -32.00
C SER A 465 4.24 -12.43 -31.22
N LEU A 466 5.45 -12.09 -31.68
CA LEU A 466 6.29 -11.10 -30.97
C LEU A 466 5.61 -9.73 -30.78
N PRO A 467 4.83 -9.18 -31.74
CA PRO A 467 4.05 -7.96 -31.50
C PRO A 467 3.02 -8.11 -30.37
N ASN A 468 2.24 -9.20 -30.37
CA ASN A 468 1.24 -9.45 -29.32
C ASN A 468 1.88 -9.73 -27.95
N PHE A 469 3.09 -10.28 -27.93
CA PHE A 469 3.87 -10.43 -26.71
C PHE A 469 4.20 -9.05 -26.10
N GLY A 470 4.57 -8.06 -26.92
CA GLY A 470 4.73 -6.68 -26.46
C GLY A 470 3.47 -6.12 -25.79
N VAL A 471 2.31 -6.33 -26.41
CA VAL A 471 1.00 -5.94 -25.85
C VAL A 471 0.74 -6.64 -24.51
N LEU A 472 0.89 -7.97 -24.45
CA LEU A 472 0.66 -8.76 -23.23
C LEU A 472 1.56 -8.30 -22.08
N THR A 473 2.82 -7.98 -22.34
CA THR A 473 3.73 -7.49 -21.27
C THR A 473 3.35 -6.11 -20.75
N THR A 474 2.63 -5.31 -21.54
CA THR A 474 2.15 -3.98 -21.16
C THR A 474 0.81 -4.07 -20.42
N ASP A 475 -0.15 -4.84 -20.95
CA ASP A 475 -1.49 -5.04 -20.36
C ASP A 475 -1.47 -5.99 -19.15
N LYS A 476 -0.49 -6.90 -19.08
CA LYS A 476 -0.29 -7.92 -18.04
C LYS A 476 -1.47 -8.89 -17.83
N SER A 477 -2.58 -8.78 -18.57
CA SER A 477 -3.72 -9.69 -18.47
C SER A 477 -3.55 -10.92 -19.34
N THR A 478 -3.15 -12.04 -18.72
CA THR A 478 -3.08 -13.33 -19.41
C THR A 478 -4.44 -13.85 -19.87
N GLU A 479 -5.51 -13.51 -19.14
CA GLU A 479 -6.88 -13.97 -19.44
C GLU A 479 -7.37 -13.40 -20.78
N LYS A 480 -7.20 -12.09 -21.01
CA LYS A 480 -7.54 -11.47 -22.30
C LYS A 480 -6.80 -12.13 -23.46
N TYR A 481 -5.50 -12.37 -23.29
CA TYR A 481 -4.72 -13.02 -24.34
C TYR A 481 -5.13 -14.48 -24.57
N LEU A 482 -5.44 -15.25 -23.53
CA LEU A 482 -5.91 -16.63 -23.69
C LEU A 482 -7.24 -16.70 -24.45
N GLN A 483 -8.13 -15.72 -24.24
CA GLN A 483 -9.36 -15.57 -25.01
C GLN A 483 -9.08 -15.21 -26.47
N PHE A 484 -8.17 -14.26 -26.73
CA PHE A 484 -7.70 -13.94 -28.07
C PHE A 484 -7.09 -15.17 -28.77
N PHE A 485 -6.25 -15.91 -28.05
CA PHE A 485 -5.55 -17.10 -28.52
C PHE A 485 -6.56 -18.17 -28.97
N LYS A 486 -7.56 -18.46 -28.13
CA LYS A 486 -8.63 -19.42 -28.45
C LYS A 486 -9.44 -19.02 -29.69
N LYS A 487 -9.62 -17.72 -29.96
CA LYS A 487 -10.39 -17.23 -31.11
C LYS A 487 -9.58 -17.24 -32.41
N ASN A 488 -8.27 -16.96 -32.37
CA ASN A 488 -7.48 -16.65 -33.56
C ASN A 488 -6.40 -17.68 -33.93
N TYR A 489 -6.06 -18.61 -33.02
CA TYR A 489 -5.02 -19.63 -33.26
C TYR A 489 -5.56 -21.05 -33.47
N ASN A 490 -6.87 -21.25 -33.29
CA ASN A 490 -7.53 -22.53 -33.55
C ASN A 490 -7.77 -22.78 -35.03
#